data_AF-A0A239GQ25-F1
#
_entry.id   AF-A0A239GQ25-F1
#
_cell.length_a   1.000
_cell.length_b   1.000
_cell.length_c   1.000
_cell.angle_alpha   90.00
_cell.angle_beta   90.00
_cell.angle_gamma   90.00
#
_symmetry.space_group_name_H-M   'P 1'
#
loop_
_entity.id
_entity.type
_entity.pdbx_description
1 polymer ?
#
loop_
_entity_poly.entity_id
_entity_poly.type
_entity_poly.pdbx_seq_one_letter_code
_entity_poly.pdbx_strand_id
1 'polypeptide(L)'
;MEVQGRAALAVPGCALVVIGGLLVVKGMYDRLGRPAHVAEQPLQHDRVIVYLGAAAVALGALLFLLAGERGPALAVLVTALVPVLLLAPGLAADAAAFPPCLITVPVGAALALRTVLAPRTPVTLLAVLAFAVVAVAGSVLLAGLSDAVPFMSAFGEEEAQRQASGRLTAGLAGVVLAAAPVLLLLAGHRTAAAVAAPFVLAALVTAVDTRTLAPWAVYALTGPPAMGAAVHVLFTDR
;
A
#
# COMPACT_ATOMS: atom_id res chain seq x y z
N MET A 1 -19.02 31.63 -8.36
CA MET A 1 -19.51 30.95 -7.14
C MET A 1 -18.99 29.52 -6.97
N GLU A 2 -18.73 28.74 -8.04
CA GLU A 2 -18.27 27.33 -7.89
C GLU A 2 -16.88 27.14 -7.25
N VAL A 3 -15.96 28.09 -7.42
CA VAL A 3 -14.56 27.94 -6.93
C VAL A 3 -14.48 28.03 -5.40
N GLN A 4 -15.26 28.91 -4.76
CA GLN A 4 -15.30 29.06 -3.30
C GLN A 4 -15.89 27.83 -2.61
N GLY A 5 -16.95 27.22 -3.17
CA GLY A 5 -17.53 25.99 -2.60
C GLY A 5 -16.62 24.78 -2.66
N ARG A 6 -15.75 24.69 -3.68
CA ARG A 6 -14.78 23.59 -3.81
C ARG A 6 -13.58 23.76 -2.89
N ALA A 7 -13.00 24.96 -2.81
CA ALA A 7 -11.92 25.25 -1.86
C ALA A 7 -12.37 25.00 -0.42
N ALA A 8 -13.63 25.30 -0.10
CA ALA A 8 -14.22 25.04 1.21
C ALA A 8 -14.29 23.54 1.59
N LEU A 9 -14.26 22.62 0.62
CA LEU A 9 -14.27 21.17 0.84
C LEU A 9 -12.88 20.53 0.67
N ALA A 10 -12.08 21.01 -0.27
CA ALA A 10 -10.75 20.46 -0.56
C ALA A 10 -9.75 20.74 0.57
N VAL A 11 -9.76 21.93 1.18
CA VAL A 11 -8.87 22.26 2.30
C VAL A 11 -9.12 21.37 3.53
N PRO A 12 -10.36 21.22 4.05
CA PRO A 12 -10.61 20.30 5.16
C PRO A 12 -10.40 18.84 4.76
N GLY A 13 -10.71 18.47 3.50
CA GLY A 13 -10.38 17.14 2.98
C GLY A 13 -8.89 16.84 3.06
N CYS A 14 -8.05 17.78 2.64
CA CYS A 14 -6.60 17.64 2.72
C CYS A 14 -6.11 17.54 4.16
N ALA A 15 -6.65 18.36 5.07
CA ALA A 15 -6.30 18.29 6.48
C ALA A 15 -6.64 16.91 7.08
N LEU A 16 -7.82 16.37 6.77
CA LEU A 16 -8.24 15.04 7.22
C LEU A 16 -7.34 13.92 6.70
N VAL A 17 -6.91 14.00 5.42
CA VAL A 17 -5.99 13.01 4.85
C VAL A 17 -4.62 13.06 5.53
N VAL A 18 -4.07 14.26 5.75
CA VAL A 18 -2.75 14.42 6.37
C VAL A 18 -2.79 13.99 7.84
N ILE A 19 -3.76 14.47 8.61
CA ILE A 19 -3.90 14.12 10.03
C ILE A 19 -4.22 12.62 10.16
N GLY A 20 -5.17 12.11 9.39
CA GLY A 20 -5.54 10.70 9.38
C GLY A 20 -4.36 9.79 9.00
N GLY A 21 -3.59 10.17 7.99
CA GLY A 21 -2.37 9.46 7.59
C GLY A 21 -1.30 9.45 8.69
N LEU A 22 -1.08 10.57 9.38
CA LEU A 22 -0.18 10.63 10.54
C LEU A 22 -0.67 9.75 11.70
N LEU A 23 -1.98 9.69 11.93
CA LEU A 23 -2.57 8.79 12.93
C LEU A 23 -2.39 7.33 12.55
N VAL A 24 -2.55 6.97 11.27
CA VAL A 24 -2.27 5.62 10.76
C VAL A 24 -0.80 5.25 11.03
N VAL A 25 0.15 6.12 10.66
CA VAL A 25 1.57 5.87 10.92
C VAL A 25 1.84 5.74 12.42
N LYS A 26 1.32 6.65 13.24
CA LYS A 26 1.49 6.63 14.70
C LYS A 26 0.94 5.34 15.32
N GLY A 27 -0.25 4.91 14.91
CA GLY A 27 -0.91 3.71 15.46
C GLY A 27 -0.18 2.41 15.14
N MET A 28 0.81 2.43 14.25
CA MET A 28 1.67 1.27 13.98
C MET A 28 2.95 1.20 14.83
N TYR A 29 3.25 2.26 15.60
CA TYR A 29 4.34 2.28 16.56
C TYR A 29 3.80 2.12 17.99
N ASP A 30 4.49 1.34 18.81
CA ASP A 30 4.24 1.33 20.25
C ASP A 30 4.79 2.60 20.93
N ARG A 31 4.53 2.77 22.23
CA ARG A 31 5.01 3.93 23.02
C ARG A 31 6.55 4.07 23.07
N LEU A 32 7.31 3.03 22.77
CA LEU A 32 8.77 3.01 22.71
C LEU A 32 9.30 3.21 21.27
N GLY A 33 8.42 3.47 20.30
CA GLY A 33 8.79 3.68 18.90
C GLY A 33 9.19 2.39 18.18
N ARG A 34 8.85 1.23 18.73
CA ARG A 34 9.05 -0.06 18.06
C ARG A 34 7.82 -0.41 17.22
N PRO A 35 7.98 -1.10 16.08
CA PRO A 35 6.83 -1.68 15.40
C PRO A 35 6.17 -2.66 16.37
N ALA A 36 4.93 -2.37 16.77
CA ALA A 36 4.22 -3.18 17.74
C ALA A 36 4.09 -4.62 17.20
N HIS A 37 4.25 -5.65 18.05
CA HIS A 37 3.89 -7.02 17.69
C HIS A 37 2.36 -7.08 17.61
N VAL A 38 1.86 -6.84 16.40
CA VAL A 38 0.47 -6.49 16.17
C VAL A 38 -0.43 -7.72 16.36
N ALA A 39 0.09 -8.95 16.17
CA ALA A 39 -0.73 -10.16 16.16
C ALA A 39 -1.30 -10.57 17.53
N GLU A 40 -0.62 -10.23 18.64
CA GLU A 40 -0.99 -10.80 19.94
C GLU A 40 -2.10 -10.03 20.68
N GLN A 41 -2.41 -8.77 20.32
CA GLN A 41 -3.29 -7.91 21.13
C GLN A 41 -4.27 -7.06 20.28
N PRO A 42 -5.36 -7.67 19.76
CA PRO A 42 -6.26 -7.05 18.78
C PRO A 42 -7.08 -5.84 19.27
N LEU A 43 -7.20 -5.64 20.60
CA LEU A 43 -7.99 -4.59 21.24
C LEU A 43 -7.14 -3.53 21.96
N GLN A 44 -5.82 -3.54 21.78
CA GLN A 44 -4.98 -2.48 22.34
C GLN A 44 -5.22 -1.14 21.65
N HIS A 45 -5.13 -0.08 22.45
CA HIS A 45 -5.44 1.32 22.13
C HIS A 45 -4.84 1.79 20.79
N ASP A 46 -3.69 1.25 20.40
CA ASP A 46 -2.94 1.64 19.21
C ASP A 46 -3.58 1.16 17.90
N ARG A 47 -4.28 0.01 17.88
CA ARG A 47 -5.05 -0.45 16.70
C ARG A 47 -6.26 0.44 16.42
N VAL A 48 -6.94 0.91 17.46
CA VAL A 48 -8.10 1.83 17.32
C VAL A 48 -7.69 3.11 16.61
N ILE A 49 -6.48 3.61 16.88
CA ILE A 49 -5.93 4.80 16.23
C ILE A 49 -5.75 4.59 14.71
N VAL A 50 -5.33 3.40 14.26
CA VAL A 50 -5.19 3.12 12.83
C VAL A 50 -6.55 3.11 12.13
N TYR A 51 -7.58 2.48 12.71
CA TYR A 51 -8.92 2.48 12.15
C TYR A 51 -9.55 3.88 12.13
N LEU A 52 -9.35 4.67 13.20
CA LEU A 52 -9.78 6.07 13.25
C LEU A 52 -9.04 6.93 12.22
N GLY A 53 -7.73 6.73 12.08
CA GLY A 53 -6.91 7.39 11.06
C GLY A 53 -7.40 7.07 9.65
N ALA A 54 -7.65 5.79 9.35
CA ALA A 54 -8.20 5.36 8.07
C ALA A 54 -9.61 5.93 7.81
N ALA A 55 -10.46 5.98 8.83
CA ALA A 55 -11.78 6.63 8.73
C ALA A 55 -11.65 8.14 8.43
N ALA A 56 -10.69 8.83 9.05
CA ALA A 56 -10.40 10.23 8.75
C ALA A 56 -9.90 10.42 7.30
N VAL A 57 -9.00 9.56 6.81
CA VAL A 57 -8.54 9.60 5.41
C VAL A 57 -9.70 9.33 4.44
N ALA A 58 -10.58 8.36 4.75
CA ALA A 58 -11.75 8.05 3.95
C ALA A 58 -12.77 9.22 3.92
N LEU A 59 -12.97 9.90 5.05
CA LEU A 59 -13.76 11.14 5.10
C LEU A 59 -13.13 12.24 4.25
N GLY A 60 -11.79 12.38 4.27
CA GLY A 60 -11.09 13.30 3.39
C GLY A 60 -11.29 12.98 1.90
N ALA A 61 -11.21 11.71 1.53
CA ALA A 61 -11.52 11.24 0.18
C ALA A 61 -12.98 11.54 -0.22
N LEU A 62 -13.93 11.37 0.69
CA LEU A 62 -15.33 11.72 0.46
C LEU A 62 -15.49 13.22 0.19
N LEU A 63 -14.80 14.09 0.94
CA LEU A 63 -14.84 15.54 0.69
C LEU A 63 -14.27 15.90 -0.70
N PHE A 64 -13.21 15.24 -1.15
CA PHE A 64 -12.69 15.40 -2.51
C PHE A 64 -13.68 14.93 -3.57
N LEU A 65 -14.35 13.80 -3.33
CA LEU A 65 -15.41 13.30 -4.22
C LEU A 65 -16.55 14.32 -4.35
N LEU A 66 -17.00 14.88 -3.22
CA LEU A 66 -18.04 15.91 -3.18
C LEU A 66 -17.59 17.24 -3.82
N ALA A 67 -16.29 17.55 -3.79
CA ALA A 67 -15.70 18.69 -4.49
C ALA A 67 -15.56 18.46 -6.02
N GLY A 68 -15.84 17.24 -6.50
CA GLY A 68 -15.76 16.85 -7.91
C GLY A 68 -14.42 16.23 -8.34
N GLU A 69 -13.51 15.97 -7.41
CA GLU A 69 -12.16 15.43 -7.66
C GLU A 69 -12.14 13.89 -7.52
N ARG A 70 -12.84 13.19 -8.43
CA ARG A 70 -13.05 11.73 -8.36
C ARG A 70 -11.76 10.91 -8.37
N GLY A 71 -10.83 11.25 -9.26
CA GLY A 71 -9.56 10.53 -9.41
C GLY A 71 -8.69 10.61 -8.15
N PRO A 72 -8.38 11.83 -7.67
CA PRO A 72 -7.66 12.02 -6.40
C PRO A 72 -8.37 11.40 -5.20
N ALA A 73 -9.71 11.47 -5.13
CA ALA A 73 -10.47 10.82 -4.06
C ALA A 73 -10.23 9.29 -4.02
N LEU A 74 -10.27 8.62 -5.17
CA LEU A 74 -10.00 7.19 -5.26
C LEU A 74 -8.54 6.86 -4.88
N ALA A 75 -7.61 7.68 -5.34
CA ALA A 75 -6.19 7.48 -5.05
C ALA A 75 -5.87 7.66 -3.56
N VAL A 76 -6.50 8.64 -2.90
CA VAL A 76 -6.44 8.83 -1.44
C VAL A 76 -7.11 7.67 -0.70
N LEU A 77 -8.22 7.12 -1.21
CA LEU A 77 -8.89 6.00 -0.57
C LEU A 77 -7.99 4.76 -0.48
N VAL A 78 -7.14 4.52 -1.48
CA VAL A 78 -6.14 3.44 -1.45
C VAL A 78 -5.24 3.56 -0.22
N THR A 79 -4.91 4.77 0.21
CA THR A 79 -4.00 5.02 1.34
C THR A 79 -4.66 4.81 2.71
N ALA A 80 -6.00 4.80 2.76
CA ALA A 80 -6.76 4.34 3.92
C ALA A 80 -6.90 2.81 3.94
N LEU A 81 -7.09 2.19 2.77
CA LEU A 81 -7.38 0.77 2.64
C LEU A 81 -6.16 -0.13 2.87
N VAL A 82 -5.01 0.21 2.29
CA VAL A 82 -3.80 -0.63 2.36
C VAL A 82 -3.36 -0.91 3.81
N PRO A 83 -3.24 0.09 4.70
CA PRO A 83 -2.85 -0.13 6.10
C PRO A 83 -3.85 -1.01 6.86
N VAL A 84 -5.14 -0.80 6.63
CA VAL A 84 -6.23 -1.52 7.31
C VAL A 84 -6.25 -2.99 6.91
N LEU A 85 -6.11 -3.28 5.62
CA LEU A 85 -6.11 -4.66 5.10
C LEU A 85 -4.95 -5.49 5.68
N LEU A 86 -3.80 -4.86 5.94
CA LEU A 86 -2.62 -5.56 6.44
C LEU A 86 -2.62 -5.76 7.96
N LEU A 87 -3.51 -5.07 8.68
CA LEU A 87 -3.74 -5.25 10.12
C LEU A 87 -4.88 -6.23 10.41
N ALA A 88 -5.62 -6.63 9.38
CA ALA A 88 -6.70 -7.59 9.51
C ALA A 88 -6.13 -8.98 9.90
N PRO A 89 -6.75 -9.65 10.88
CA PRO A 89 -6.29 -10.97 11.31
C PRO A 89 -6.29 -11.96 10.14
N GLY A 90 -5.17 -12.67 9.96
CA GLY A 90 -5.01 -13.71 8.93
C GLY A 90 -4.27 -13.31 7.66
N LEU A 91 -3.83 -12.05 7.50
CA LEU A 91 -3.12 -11.59 6.30
C LEU A 91 -1.61 -11.36 6.47
N ALA A 92 -1.12 -11.16 7.70
CA ALA A 92 0.30 -11.15 8.05
C ALA A 92 0.46 -11.16 9.57
N ALA A 93 1.27 -12.07 10.11
CA ALA A 93 1.68 -12.04 11.51
C ALA A 93 2.96 -11.20 11.61
N ASP A 94 2.84 -10.04 12.27
CA ASP A 94 3.93 -9.20 12.75
C ASP A 94 4.77 -8.41 11.70
N ALA A 95 4.94 -7.11 11.99
CA ALA A 95 5.81 -6.13 11.32
C ALA A 95 5.53 -5.73 9.84
N ALA A 96 4.81 -6.51 9.04
CA ALA A 96 4.69 -6.26 7.60
C ALA A 96 3.77 -5.09 7.17
N ALA A 97 2.94 -4.56 8.07
CA ALA A 97 2.09 -3.39 7.79
C ALA A 97 2.89 -2.06 7.73
N PHE A 98 4.13 -2.05 8.20
CA PHE A 98 4.93 -0.83 8.31
C PHE A 98 5.39 -0.22 6.97
N PRO A 99 6.09 -0.98 6.10
CA PRO A 99 6.53 -0.48 4.78
C PRO A 99 5.42 0.10 3.87
N PRO A 100 4.22 -0.50 3.77
CA PRO A 100 3.14 0.04 2.93
C PRO A 100 2.69 1.43 3.36
N CYS A 101 2.64 1.70 4.67
CA CYS A 101 2.18 2.99 5.17
C CYS A 101 3.19 4.09 4.88
N LEU A 102 4.50 3.78 4.95
CA LEU A 102 5.56 4.73 4.57
C LEU A 102 5.47 5.17 3.11
N ILE A 103 4.83 4.37 2.25
CA ILE A 103 4.68 4.67 0.83
C ILE A 103 3.32 5.31 0.56
N THR A 104 2.24 4.67 1.02
CA THR A 104 0.87 5.07 0.70
C THR A 104 0.50 6.38 1.39
N VAL A 105 0.91 6.63 2.64
CA VAL A 105 0.55 7.86 3.36
C VAL A 105 1.13 9.11 2.68
N PRO A 106 2.43 9.18 2.34
CA PRO A 106 2.96 10.32 1.58
C PRO A 106 2.32 10.51 0.21
N VAL A 107 2.02 9.42 -0.51
CA VAL A 107 1.35 9.49 -1.82
C VAL A 107 -0.05 10.09 -1.69
N GLY A 108 -0.81 9.66 -0.68
CA GLY A 108 -2.14 10.21 -0.39
C GLY A 108 -2.10 11.67 0.03
N ALA A 109 -1.14 12.05 0.88
CA ALA A 109 -0.93 13.44 1.28
C ALA A 109 -0.53 14.33 0.08
N ALA A 110 0.34 13.84 -0.80
CA ALA A 110 0.75 14.55 -2.00
C ALA A 110 -0.41 14.73 -2.99
N LEU A 111 -1.26 13.71 -3.17
CA LEU A 111 -2.48 13.82 -3.97
C LEU A 111 -3.50 14.77 -3.37
N ALA A 112 -3.72 14.69 -2.05
CA ALA A 112 -4.57 15.60 -1.31
C ALA A 112 -4.10 17.05 -1.47
N LEU A 113 -2.80 17.31 -1.30
CA LEU A 113 -2.21 18.63 -1.51
C LEU A 113 -2.38 19.09 -2.97
N ARG A 114 -2.18 18.17 -3.94
CA ARG A 114 -2.41 18.46 -5.36
C ARG A 114 -3.85 18.86 -5.65
N THR A 115 -4.86 18.28 -5.01
CA THR A 115 -6.26 18.73 -5.20
C THR A 115 -6.52 20.16 -4.74
N VAL A 116 -5.76 20.62 -3.73
CA VAL A 116 -5.85 21.99 -3.22
C VAL A 116 -5.09 22.96 -4.13
N LEU A 117 -3.89 22.58 -4.58
CA LEU A 117 -3.00 23.46 -5.35
C LEU A 117 -3.29 23.47 -6.86
N ALA A 118 -3.74 22.36 -7.42
CA ALA A 118 -3.99 22.15 -8.84
C ALA A 118 -5.28 21.34 -9.05
N PRO A 119 -6.46 21.93 -8.77
CA PRO A 119 -7.74 21.26 -8.90
C PRO A 119 -8.03 20.86 -10.36
N ARG A 120 -8.86 19.83 -10.54
CA ARG A 120 -9.25 19.22 -11.83
C ARG A 120 -8.10 18.56 -12.59
N THR A 121 -7.03 18.20 -11.90
CA THR A 121 -5.99 17.38 -12.52
C THR A 121 -6.53 15.95 -12.70
N PRO A 122 -6.57 15.42 -13.93
CA PRO A 122 -7.07 14.08 -14.16
C PRO A 122 -6.16 13.07 -13.49
N VAL A 123 -6.78 12.05 -12.87
CA VAL A 123 -6.11 10.84 -12.40
C VAL A 123 -6.98 9.70 -12.89
N THR A 124 -6.44 8.85 -13.76
CA THR A 124 -7.24 7.77 -14.38
C THR A 124 -7.48 6.65 -13.39
N LEU A 125 -8.62 5.96 -13.55
CA LEU A 125 -8.95 4.79 -12.73
C LEU A 125 -7.89 3.68 -12.89
N LEU A 126 -7.34 3.51 -14.09
CA LEU A 126 -6.32 2.49 -14.36
C LEU A 126 -5.02 2.78 -13.61
N ALA A 127 -4.58 4.05 -13.53
CA ALA A 127 -3.43 4.45 -12.72
C ALA A 127 -3.66 4.16 -11.22
N VAL A 128 -4.85 4.49 -10.71
CA VAL A 128 -5.21 4.20 -9.31
C VAL A 128 -5.23 2.70 -9.04
N LEU A 129 -5.82 1.90 -9.94
CA LEU A 129 -5.87 0.44 -9.80
C LEU A 129 -4.48 -0.18 -9.88
N ALA A 130 -3.63 0.27 -10.81
CA ALA A 130 -2.25 -0.20 -10.91
C ALA A 130 -1.47 0.12 -9.62
N PHE A 131 -1.60 1.34 -9.09
CA PHE A 131 -1.02 1.73 -7.81
C PHE A 131 -1.55 0.87 -6.65
N ALA A 132 -2.87 0.68 -6.56
CA ALA A 132 -3.47 -0.14 -5.52
C ALA A 132 -2.97 -1.60 -5.57
N VAL A 133 -2.91 -2.19 -6.76
CA VAL A 133 -2.40 -3.55 -6.96
C VAL A 133 -0.94 -3.66 -6.53
N VAL A 134 -0.07 -2.75 -6.99
CA VAL A 134 1.35 -2.78 -6.64
C VAL A 134 1.55 -2.56 -5.14
N ALA A 135 0.80 -1.64 -4.53
CA ALA A 135 0.90 -1.35 -3.11
C ALA A 135 0.38 -2.49 -2.23
N VAL A 136 -0.82 -3.01 -2.49
CA VAL A 136 -1.40 -4.11 -1.71
C VAL A 136 -0.62 -5.40 -1.94
N ALA A 137 -0.51 -5.85 -3.18
CA ALA A 137 0.08 -7.14 -3.48
C ALA A 137 1.60 -7.14 -3.25
N GLY A 138 2.30 -6.02 -3.46
CA GLY A 138 3.70 -5.88 -3.07
C GLY A 138 3.91 -6.00 -1.55
N SER A 139 2.98 -5.45 -0.77
CA SER A 139 3.03 -5.54 0.70
C SER A 139 2.72 -6.94 1.21
N VAL A 140 1.70 -7.59 0.65
CA VAL A 140 1.38 -8.99 0.96
C VAL A 140 2.53 -9.91 0.54
N LEU A 141 3.19 -9.63 -0.59
CA LEU A 141 4.38 -10.35 -1.01
C LEU A 141 5.52 -10.18 0.00
N LEU A 142 5.74 -8.96 0.52
CA LEU A 142 6.77 -8.73 1.53
C LEU A 142 6.48 -9.50 2.83
N ALA A 143 5.21 -9.58 3.24
CA ALA A 143 4.80 -10.36 4.39
C ALA A 143 4.96 -11.88 4.15
N GLY A 144 4.51 -12.37 2.99
CA GLY A 144 4.70 -13.76 2.61
C GLY A 144 6.19 -14.13 2.49
N LEU A 145 7.03 -13.21 2.01
CA LEU A 145 8.47 -13.36 1.95
C LEU A 145 9.11 -13.44 3.34
N SER A 146 8.69 -12.60 4.30
CA SER A 146 9.22 -12.67 5.67
C SER A 146 8.87 -13.98 6.36
N ASP A 147 7.67 -14.50 6.11
CA ASP A 147 7.23 -15.79 6.67
C ASP A 147 7.89 -16.98 5.95
N ALA A 148 8.12 -16.87 4.64
CA ALA A 148 8.74 -17.91 3.83
C ALA A 148 10.25 -18.05 4.05
N VAL A 149 10.95 -16.93 4.30
CA VAL A 149 12.41 -16.87 4.44
C VAL A 149 12.79 -16.12 5.73
N PRO A 150 12.62 -16.75 6.91
CA PRO A 150 12.90 -16.12 8.19
C PRO A 150 14.42 -15.92 8.39
N PHE A 151 14.81 -14.74 8.88
CA PHE A 151 16.22 -14.39 9.15
C PHE A 151 16.83 -15.13 10.35
N MET A 152 16.01 -15.67 11.26
CA MET A 152 16.42 -16.49 12.39
C MET A 152 15.54 -17.74 12.43
N SER A 153 16.14 -18.91 12.24
CA SER A 153 15.42 -20.19 12.25
C SER A 153 15.42 -20.79 13.64
N ALA A 154 14.23 -21.17 14.11
CA ALA A 154 14.08 -22.22 15.11
C ALA A 154 13.51 -23.45 14.38
N PHE A 155 14.08 -24.63 14.62
CA PHE A 155 13.60 -25.86 14.00
C PHE A 155 12.35 -26.35 14.75
N GLY A 156 11.17 -26.26 14.13
CA GLY A 156 9.90 -26.75 14.67
C GLY A 156 8.81 -26.91 13.61
N GLU A 157 7.77 -27.71 13.90
CA GLU A 157 6.64 -27.98 12.98
C GLU A 157 5.82 -26.72 12.68
N GLU A 158 5.64 -25.84 13.66
CA GLU A 158 4.95 -24.55 13.49
C GLU A 158 5.65 -23.65 12.48
N GLU A 159 6.98 -23.69 12.43
CA GLU A 159 7.78 -22.89 11.51
C GLU A 159 7.70 -23.44 10.07
N ALA A 160 7.68 -24.77 9.92
CA ALA A 160 7.47 -25.41 8.62
C ALA A 160 6.09 -25.06 8.04
N GLN A 161 5.06 -25.00 8.90
CA GLN A 161 3.72 -24.58 8.49
C GLN A 161 3.69 -23.08 8.12
N ARG A 162 4.35 -22.22 8.88
CA ARG A 162 4.50 -20.78 8.57
C ARG A 162 5.21 -20.55 7.23
N GLN A 163 6.31 -21.25 6.98
CA GLN A 163 7.04 -21.16 5.70
C GLN A 163 6.17 -21.60 4.52
N ALA A 164 5.41 -22.68 4.68
CA ALA A 164 4.48 -23.15 3.65
C ALA A 164 3.37 -22.12 3.37
N SER A 165 2.78 -21.53 4.42
CA SER A 165 1.79 -20.46 4.25
C SER A 165 2.39 -19.21 3.62
N GLY A 166 3.62 -18.82 3.99
CA GLY A 166 4.35 -17.68 3.44
C GLY A 166 4.59 -17.81 1.93
N ARG A 167 4.95 -19.02 1.47
CA ARG A 167 5.10 -19.33 0.04
C ARG A 167 3.78 -19.21 -0.71
N LEU A 168 2.68 -19.68 -0.11
CA LEU A 168 1.34 -19.58 -0.71
C LEU A 168 0.89 -18.12 -0.80
N THR A 169 1.03 -17.33 0.27
CA THR A 169 0.69 -15.90 0.26
C THR A 169 1.54 -15.12 -0.73
N ALA A 170 2.86 -15.39 -0.79
CA ALA A 170 3.74 -14.79 -1.80
C ALA A 170 3.33 -15.17 -3.23
N GLY A 171 3.00 -16.43 -3.48
CA GLY A 171 2.53 -16.91 -4.79
C GLY A 171 1.22 -16.23 -5.22
N LEU A 172 0.23 -16.17 -4.32
CA LEU A 172 -1.04 -15.49 -4.58
C LEU A 172 -0.86 -13.99 -4.82
N ALA A 173 0.01 -13.33 -4.04
CA ALA A 173 0.37 -11.94 -4.26
C ALA A 173 1.02 -11.74 -5.63
N GLY A 174 1.86 -12.67 -6.08
CA GLY A 174 2.45 -12.68 -7.43
C GLY A 174 1.42 -12.73 -8.55
N VAL A 175 0.39 -13.58 -8.40
CA VAL A 175 -0.71 -13.67 -9.39
C VAL A 175 -1.44 -12.33 -9.49
N VAL A 176 -1.70 -11.68 -8.36
CA VAL A 176 -2.35 -10.35 -8.34
C VAL A 176 -1.43 -9.28 -8.92
N LEU A 177 -0.13 -9.31 -8.60
CA LEU A 177 0.89 -8.39 -9.13
C LEU A 177 1.00 -8.45 -10.66
N ALA A 178 0.74 -9.60 -11.28
CA ALA A 178 0.74 -9.73 -12.74
C ALA A 178 -0.32 -8.85 -13.43
N ALA A 179 -1.37 -8.43 -12.71
CA ALA A 179 -2.35 -7.49 -13.24
C ALA A 179 -1.79 -6.07 -13.40
N ALA A 180 -0.83 -5.65 -12.57
CA ALA A 180 -0.28 -4.29 -12.60
C ALA A 180 0.34 -3.90 -13.97
N PRO A 181 1.26 -4.67 -14.57
CA PRO A 181 1.80 -4.32 -15.89
C PRO A 181 0.72 -4.33 -16.97
N VAL A 182 -0.29 -5.22 -16.87
CA VAL A 182 -1.43 -5.24 -17.82
C VAL A 182 -2.25 -3.97 -17.70
N LEU A 183 -2.59 -3.53 -16.48
CA LEU A 183 -3.32 -2.28 -16.23
C LEU A 183 -2.54 -1.07 -16.76
N LEU A 184 -1.22 -1.04 -16.56
CA LEU A 184 -0.34 0.02 -17.08
C LEU A 184 -0.26 0.00 -18.61
N LEU A 185 -0.22 -1.17 -19.25
CA LEU A 185 -0.27 -1.29 -20.71
C LEU A 185 -1.61 -0.81 -21.27
N LEU A 186 -2.73 -1.19 -20.64
CA LEU A 186 -4.07 -0.73 -21.01
C LEU A 186 -4.25 0.78 -20.84
N ALA A 187 -3.55 1.37 -19.88
CA ALA A 187 -3.47 2.82 -19.70
C ALA A 187 -2.48 3.51 -20.65
N GLY A 188 -1.79 2.78 -21.53
CA GLY A 188 -0.83 3.33 -22.50
C GLY A 188 0.59 3.55 -21.96
N HIS A 189 0.86 3.24 -20.69
CA HIS A 189 2.13 3.48 -20.00
C HIS A 189 3.12 2.31 -20.19
N ARG A 190 3.64 2.16 -21.40
CA ARG A 190 4.53 1.03 -21.79
C ARG A 190 5.82 0.95 -20.96
N THR A 191 6.43 2.09 -20.67
CA THR A 191 7.67 2.15 -19.87
C THR A 191 7.40 1.75 -18.42
N ALA A 192 6.33 2.27 -17.81
CA ALA A 192 5.93 1.90 -16.46
C ALA A 192 5.58 0.41 -16.37
N ALA A 193 4.88 -0.13 -17.37
CA ALA A 193 4.59 -1.56 -17.44
C ALA A 193 5.86 -2.42 -17.51
N ALA A 194 6.84 -2.03 -18.34
CA ALA A 194 8.12 -2.73 -18.45
C ALA A 194 8.92 -2.69 -17.14
N VAL A 195 8.85 -1.59 -16.39
CA VAL A 195 9.51 -1.45 -15.08
C VAL A 195 8.79 -2.25 -13.98
N ALA A 196 7.46 -2.36 -14.05
CA ALA A 196 6.67 -3.09 -13.07
C ALA A 196 6.64 -4.61 -13.29
N ALA A 197 6.77 -5.09 -14.54
CA ALA A 197 6.68 -6.51 -14.87
C ALA A 197 7.68 -7.41 -14.12
N PRO A 198 8.96 -7.03 -13.93
CA PRO A 198 9.92 -7.84 -13.17
C PRO A 198 9.51 -8.10 -11.72
N PHE A 199 8.61 -7.31 -11.14
CA PHE A 199 8.22 -7.49 -9.74
C PHE A 199 7.50 -8.82 -9.48
N VAL A 200 6.85 -9.38 -10.50
CA VAL A 200 6.26 -10.73 -10.43
C VAL A 200 7.32 -11.81 -10.20
N LEU A 201 8.58 -11.57 -10.61
CA LEU A 201 9.68 -12.50 -10.38
C LEU A 201 9.99 -12.66 -8.89
N ALA A 202 9.80 -11.62 -8.07
CA ALA A 202 10.00 -11.74 -6.63
C ALA A 202 9.07 -12.79 -6.03
N ALA A 203 7.79 -12.80 -6.44
CA ALA A 203 6.84 -13.83 -6.01
C ALA A 203 7.19 -15.24 -6.52
N LEU A 204 7.62 -15.35 -7.79
CA LEU A 204 8.03 -16.64 -8.36
C LEU A 204 9.24 -17.22 -7.63
N VAL A 205 10.25 -16.39 -7.36
CA VAL A 205 11.47 -16.80 -6.66
C VAL A 205 11.14 -17.18 -5.21
N THR A 206 10.32 -16.41 -4.49
CA THR A 206 9.85 -16.78 -3.14
C THR A 206 9.06 -18.10 -3.14
N ALA A 207 8.27 -18.37 -4.18
CA ALA A 207 7.51 -19.61 -4.28
C ALA A 207 8.40 -20.84 -4.51
N VAL A 208 9.53 -20.70 -5.21
CA VAL A 208 10.39 -21.81 -5.64
C VAL A 208 11.60 -22.03 -4.73
N ASP A 209 12.22 -20.94 -4.26
CA ASP A 209 13.42 -20.98 -3.44
C ASP A 209 13.20 -20.15 -2.17
N THR A 210 13.19 -20.82 -1.02
CA THR A 210 13.16 -20.19 0.31
C THR A 210 14.40 -20.45 1.13
N ARG A 211 15.41 -21.12 0.55
CA ARG A 211 16.62 -21.53 1.26
C ARG A 211 17.75 -20.51 1.11
N THR A 212 17.62 -19.59 0.15
CA THR A 212 18.61 -18.54 -0.11
C THR A 212 18.05 -17.16 0.17
N LEU A 213 18.91 -16.14 0.16
CA LEU A 213 18.51 -14.73 0.22
C LEU A 213 18.08 -14.17 -1.15
N ALA A 214 18.02 -15.00 -2.20
CA ALA A 214 17.61 -14.56 -3.53
C ALA A 214 16.22 -13.91 -3.55
N PRO A 215 15.18 -14.44 -2.87
CA PRO A 215 13.86 -13.80 -2.79
C PRO A 215 13.91 -12.34 -2.28
N TRP A 216 14.70 -12.10 -1.22
CA TRP A 216 14.92 -10.77 -0.67
C TRP A 216 15.63 -9.84 -1.66
N ALA A 217 16.66 -10.34 -2.33
CA ALA A 217 17.39 -9.57 -3.35
C ALA A 217 16.49 -9.19 -4.53
N VAL A 218 15.67 -10.12 -5.04
CA VAL A 218 14.75 -9.86 -6.14
C VAL A 218 13.68 -8.85 -5.72
N TYR A 219 13.11 -8.98 -4.52
CA TYR A 219 12.15 -8.01 -3.99
C TYR A 219 12.76 -6.61 -3.89
N ALA A 220 13.96 -6.49 -3.32
CA ALA A 220 14.65 -5.21 -3.17
C ALA A 220 15.00 -4.56 -4.51
N LEU A 221 15.31 -5.35 -5.54
CA LEU A 221 15.65 -4.85 -6.88
C LEU A 221 14.42 -4.44 -7.69
N THR A 222 13.30 -5.16 -7.55
CA THR A 222 12.14 -5.03 -8.45
C THR A 222 10.94 -4.31 -7.82
N GLY A 223 10.77 -4.38 -6.50
CA GLY A 223 9.67 -3.75 -5.77
C GLY A 223 9.71 -2.21 -5.81
N PRO A 224 10.83 -1.56 -5.42
CA PRO A 224 10.92 -0.10 -5.45
C PRO A 224 10.72 0.51 -6.85
N PRO A 225 11.29 -0.04 -7.94
CA PRO A 225 10.99 0.44 -9.28
C PRO A 225 9.52 0.28 -9.69
N ALA A 226 8.89 -0.86 -9.39
CA ALA A 226 7.47 -1.08 -9.70
C ALA A 226 6.57 -0.08 -8.95
N MET A 227 6.84 0.15 -7.67
CA MET A 227 6.14 1.14 -6.88
C MET A 227 6.39 2.56 -7.40
N GLY A 228 7.64 2.90 -7.68
CA GLY A 228 8.02 4.21 -8.24
C GLY A 228 7.36 4.49 -9.58
N ALA A 229 7.27 3.48 -10.46
CA ALA A 229 6.57 3.58 -11.73
C ALA A 229 5.05 3.80 -11.54
N ALA A 230 4.42 3.07 -10.62
CA ALA A 230 3.00 3.23 -10.33
C ALA A 230 2.69 4.61 -9.73
N VAL A 231 3.50 5.09 -8.79
CA VAL A 231 3.40 6.45 -8.22
C VAL A 231 3.64 7.50 -9.31
N HIS A 232 4.68 7.33 -10.14
CA HIS A 232 4.97 8.27 -11.22
C HIS A 232 3.75 8.43 -12.14
N VAL A 233 3.17 7.32 -12.61
CA VAL A 233 1.98 7.32 -13.45
C VAL A 233 0.82 8.01 -12.73
N LEU A 234 0.59 7.73 -11.44
CA LEU A 234 -0.45 8.40 -10.65
C LEU A 234 -0.34 9.95 -10.67
N PHE A 235 0.87 10.49 -10.79
CA PHE A 235 1.11 11.93 -10.86
C PHE A 235 1.20 12.50 -12.29
N THR A 236 1.61 11.71 -13.28
CA THR A 236 1.86 12.18 -14.64
C THR A 236 0.82 11.78 -15.67
N ASP A 237 -0.06 10.83 -15.33
CA ASP A 237 -1.14 10.38 -16.22
C ASP A 237 -2.10 11.53 -16.53
N ARG A 238 -2.43 11.70 -17.82
CA ARG A 238 -3.21 12.81 -18.37
C ARG A 238 -4.26 12.31 -19.34
#